data_AF-A0A927G2A0-F1
#
_entry.id   AF-A0A927G2A0-F1
#
_cell.length_a   1.000
_cell.length_b   1.000
_cell.length_c   1.000
_cell.angle_alpha   90.00
_cell.angle_beta   90.00
_cell.angle_gamma   90.00
#
_symmetry.space_group_name_H-M   'P 1'
#
loop_
_entity.id
_entity.type
_entity.pdbx_description
1 polymer ?
#
loop_
_entity_poly.entity_id
_entity_poly.type
_entity_poly.pdbx_seq_one_letter_code
_entity_poly.pdbx_strand_id
1 'polypeptide(L)'
;MISVFISEYGNVFSVFDKQDSGYLCFGVQNNNKKLFIKMAGAETIRSNVGTDVAITRLKSTVLIYEDLRHPILIEMIDHKEIEKGLSYLF
;
A
#
# COMPACT_ATOMS: atom_id res chain seq x y z
N MET A 1 -1.40 -15.10 2.48
CA MET A 1 -2.27 -14.37 3.45
C MET A 1 -1.63 -13.02 3.79
N ILE A 2 -2.36 -11.91 3.65
CA ILE A 2 -1.86 -10.52 3.77
C ILE A 2 -1.02 -10.26 5.05
N SER A 3 -1.33 -10.94 6.15
CA SER A 3 -0.57 -10.88 7.40
C SER A 3 0.89 -11.32 7.25
N VAL A 4 1.17 -12.34 6.42
CA VAL A 4 2.52 -12.84 6.17
C VAL A 4 3.35 -11.79 5.43
N PHE A 5 2.77 -11.18 4.39
CA PHE A 5 3.44 -10.12 3.62
C PHE A 5 3.78 -8.90 4.48
N ILE A 6 2.82 -8.39 5.25
CA ILE A 6 3.04 -7.20 6.09
C ILE A 6 4.13 -7.47 7.15
N SER A 7 4.17 -8.69 7.69
CA SER A 7 5.16 -9.08 8.70
C SER A 7 6.61 -9.04 8.21
N GLU A 8 6.85 -9.08 6.89
CA GLU A 8 8.18 -8.88 6.28
C GLU A 8 8.75 -7.48 6.60
N TYR A 9 7.88 -6.49 6.86
CA TYR A 9 8.25 -5.08 7.06
C TYR A 9 8.17 -4.63 8.53
N GLY A 10 7.72 -5.49 9.45
CA GLY A 10 7.69 -5.23 10.89
C GLY A 10 6.31 -5.36 11.53
N ASN A 11 6.16 -4.74 12.71
CA ASN A 11 4.92 -4.78 13.49
C ASN A 11 3.96 -3.68 13.05
N VAL A 12 2.70 -4.05 12.80
CA VAL A 12 1.62 -3.09 12.53
C VAL A 12 1.31 -2.31 13.81
N PHE A 13 1.36 -0.99 13.73
CA PHE A 13 0.90 -0.11 14.81
C PHE A 13 -0.37 0.67 14.46
N SER A 14 -0.75 0.71 13.18
CA SER A 14 -1.97 1.38 12.70
C SER A 14 -2.51 0.72 11.45
N VAL A 15 -3.84 0.65 11.34
CA VAL A 15 -4.58 0.13 10.19
C VAL A 15 -5.52 1.23 9.68
N PHE A 16 -5.54 1.42 8.36
CA PHE A 16 -6.41 2.38 7.69
C PHE A 16 -7.33 1.64 6.72
N ASP A 17 -8.43 1.11 7.25
CA ASP A 17 -9.40 0.26 6.54
C ASP A 17 -10.67 1.00 6.09
N LYS A 18 -10.85 2.26 6.50
CA LYS A 18 -12.01 3.11 6.15
C LYS A 18 -11.78 3.99 4.92
N GLN A 19 -10.91 3.57 4.00
CA GLN A 19 -10.64 4.33 2.77
C GLN A 19 -11.73 4.07 1.73
N ASP A 20 -12.09 5.11 0.97
CA ASP A 20 -13.04 5.06 -0.16
C ASP A 20 -12.36 4.70 -1.50
N SER A 21 -11.04 4.91 -1.58
CA SER A 21 -10.21 4.59 -2.75
C SER A 21 -10.08 3.10 -3.07
N GLY A 22 -10.47 2.21 -2.15
CA GLY A 22 -10.23 0.77 -2.24
C GLY A 22 -8.81 0.35 -1.85
N TYR A 23 -8.05 1.23 -1.21
CA TYR A 23 -6.72 0.92 -0.69
C TYR A 23 -6.72 0.68 0.81
N LEU A 24 -6.25 -0.50 1.22
CA LEU A 24 -6.01 -0.83 2.61
C LEU A 24 -4.57 -0.44 2.96
N CYS A 25 -4.39 0.37 4.00
CA CYS A 25 -3.07 0.85 4.36
C CYS A 25 -2.68 0.50 5.79
N PHE A 26 -1.38 0.42 6.03
CA PHE A 26 -0.79 0.04 7.31
C PHE A 26 0.37 0.96 7.66
N GLY A 27 0.38 1.42 8.91
CA GLY A 27 1.60 1.90 9.54
C GLY A 27 2.34 0.70 10.13
N VAL A 28 3.55 0.44 9.66
CA VAL A 28 4.41 -0.63 10.18
C VAL A 28 5.68 -0.06 10.77
N GLN A 29 6.21 -0.72 11.79
CA GLN A 29 7.45 -0.34 12.45
C GLN A 29 8.40 -1.54 12.54
N ASN A 30 9.63 -1.34 12.07
CA ASN A 30 10.74 -2.26 12.27
C ASN A 30 11.93 -1.49 12.84
N ASN A 31 12.37 -1.90 14.04
CA ASN A 31 13.42 -1.21 14.79
C ASN A 31 13.12 0.31 14.91
N ASN A 32 13.96 1.13 14.31
CA ASN A 32 13.87 2.60 14.32
C ASN A 32 13.24 3.20 13.05
N LYS A 33 12.68 2.38 12.15
CA LYS A 33 12.02 2.85 10.93
C LYS A 33 10.51 2.67 11.02
N LYS A 34 9.79 3.74 10.68
CA LYS A 34 8.35 3.70 10.40
C LYS A 34 8.18 3.68 8.89
N LEU A 35 7.39 2.75 8.40
CA LEU A 35 7.07 2.60 6.99
C LEU A 35 5.56 2.65 6.83
N PHE A 36 5.12 2.98 5.63
CA PHE A 36 3.73 3.00 5.25
C PHE A 36 3.51 2.05 4.07
N ILE A 37 2.63 1.07 4.27
CA ILE A 37 2.24 0.13 3.23
C ILE A 37 0.88 0.56 2.71
N LYS A 38 0.79 0.77 1.40
CA LYS A 38 -0.46 1.03 0.68
C LYS A 38 -0.77 -0.16 -0.22
N MET A 39 -1.94 -0.78 -0.08
CA MET A 39 -2.28 -1.98 -0.87
C MET A 39 -3.64 -1.89 -1.55
N ALA A 40 -3.73 -2.47 -2.74
CA ALA A 40 -4.98 -2.80 -3.42
C ALA A 40 -5.15 -4.32 -3.49
N GLY A 41 -6.41 -4.80 -3.46
CA GLY A 41 -6.73 -6.24 -3.53
C GLY A 41 -7.49 -6.80 -2.34
N ALA A 42 -7.78 -5.97 -1.34
CA ALA A 42 -8.67 -6.28 -0.23
C ALA A 42 -9.81 -5.24 -0.18
N GLU A 43 -10.97 -5.65 0.33
CA GLU A 43 -12.08 -4.72 0.55
C GLU A 43 -11.76 -3.74 1.68
N THR A 44 -12.21 -2.49 1.53
CA THR A 44 -12.16 -1.46 2.57
C THR A 44 -13.58 -1.10 2.97
N ILE A 45 -13.77 -0.68 4.22
CA ILE A 45 -15.09 -0.46 4.84
C ILE A 45 -15.96 0.53 4.05
N ARG A 46 -15.34 1.49 3.36
CA ARG A 46 -16.05 2.61 2.70
C ARG A 46 -15.92 2.61 1.18
N SER A 47 -15.24 1.63 0.59
CA SER A 47 -15.06 1.59 -0.86
C SER A 47 -16.25 0.91 -1.53
N ASN A 48 -16.79 1.57 -2.55
CA ASN A 48 -17.69 0.94 -3.53
C ASN A 48 -16.93 0.51 -4.80
N VAL A 49 -15.60 0.64 -4.80
CA VAL A 49 -14.72 0.25 -5.90
C VAL A 49 -14.37 -1.23 -5.76
N GLY A 50 -14.55 -2.01 -6.83
CA GLY A 50 -14.11 -3.40 -6.92
C GLY A 50 -12.60 -3.53 -6.73
N THR A 51 -12.17 -4.63 -6.10
CA THR A 51 -10.74 -4.84 -5.77
C THR A 51 -9.86 -4.91 -7.02
N ASP A 52 -10.36 -5.44 -8.12
CA ASP A 52 -9.74 -5.47 -9.45
C ASP A 52 -9.50 -4.06 -10.03
N VAL A 53 -10.50 -3.19 -9.89
CA VAL A 53 -10.42 -1.78 -10.29
C VAL A 53 -9.41 -1.04 -9.42
N ALA A 54 -9.41 -1.28 -8.11
CA ALA A 54 -8.42 -0.70 -7.20
C ALA A 54 -6.99 -1.15 -7.57
N ILE A 55 -6.78 -2.44 -7.87
CA ILE A 55 -5.47 -2.97 -8.29
C ILE A 55 -5.02 -2.28 -9.59
N THR A 56 -5.89 -2.20 -10.59
CA THR A 56 -5.59 -1.57 -11.89
C THR A 56 -5.21 -0.11 -11.72
N ARG A 57 -5.98 0.63 -10.90
CA ARG A 57 -5.70 2.03 -10.58
C ARG A 57 -4.37 2.17 -9.87
N LEU A 58 -4.10 1.36 -8.84
CA LEU A 58 -2.82 1.43 -8.14
C LEU A 58 -1.68 1.18 -9.13
N LYS A 59 -1.74 0.09 -9.90
CA LYS A 59 -0.72 -0.27 -10.89
C LYS A 59 -0.43 0.84 -11.91
N SER A 60 -1.44 1.58 -12.35
CA SER A 60 -1.24 2.72 -13.28
C SER A 60 -0.44 3.89 -12.70
N THR A 61 -0.22 3.94 -11.38
CA THR A 61 0.50 5.03 -10.72
C THR A 61 1.99 4.79 -10.55
N VAL A 62 2.53 3.60 -10.87
CA VAL A 62 3.96 3.29 -10.69
C VAL A 62 4.85 4.32 -11.38
N LEU A 63 4.66 4.51 -12.70
CA LEU A 63 5.46 5.46 -13.48
C LEU A 63 5.29 6.90 -12.99
N ILE A 64 4.12 7.25 -12.45
CA ILE A 64 3.88 8.59 -11.89
C ILE A 64 4.75 8.83 -10.65
N TYR A 65 4.87 7.85 -9.75
CA TYR A 65 5.75 7.98 -8.58
C TYR A 65 7.24 8.02 -8.99
N GLU A 66 7.62 7.27 -10.02
CA GLU A 66 8.99 7.29 -10.55
C GLU A 66 9.34 8.63 -11.20
N ASP A 67 8.46 9.15 -12.05
CA ASP A 67 8.63 10.42 -12.77
C ASP A 67 8.65 11.63 -11.81
N LEU A 68 7.87 11.58 -10.73
CA LEU A 68 7.77 12.66 -9.74
C LEU A 68 8.81 12.55 -8.60
N ARG A 69 9.74 11.60 -8.66
CA ARG A 69 10.70 11.38 -7.56
C ARG A 69 11.53 12.65 -7.28
N HIS A 70 11.39 13.19 -6.06
CA HIS A 70 12.08 14.41 -5.65
C HIS A 70 12.36 14.39 -4.13
N PRO A 71 13.48 14.96 -3.64
CA PRO A 71 13.84 14.96 -2.21
C PRO A 71 12.84 15.57 -1.21
N ILE A 72 11.80 16.27 -1.69
CA ILE A 72 10.78 16.91 -0.83
C ILE A 72 9.43 16.18 -0.88
N LEU A 73 9.29 15.20 -1.77
CA LEU A 73 8.11 14.37 -1.90
C LEU A 73 8.35 13.04 -1.19
N ILE A 74 7.27 12.37 -0.82
CA ILE A 74 7.38 11.03 -0.25
C ILE A 74 7.99 10.07 -1.27
N GLU A 75 8.99 9.31 -0.86
CA GLU A 75 9.65 8.33 -1.70
C GLU A 75 8.86 7.02 -1.71
N MET A 76 8.53 6.50 -2.90
CA MET A 76 8.09 5.12 -3.05
C MET A 76 9.34 4.23 -3.03
N ILE A 77 9.54 3.50 -1.93
CA ILE A 77 10.72 2.65 -1.69
C ILE A 77 10.68 1.39 -2.56
N ASP A 78 9.50 0.79 -2.68
CA ASP A 78 9.30 -0.47 -3.39
C ASP A 78 7.84 -0.61 -3.84
N HIS A 79 7.60 -1.42 -4.87
CA HIS A 79 6.28 -1.90 -5.24
C HIS A 79 6.30 -3.39 -5.59
N LYS A 80 5.38 -4.16 -5.02
CA LYS A 80 5.38 -5.62 -5.15
C LYS A 80 3.99 -6.17 -5.40
N GLU A 81 3.88 -7.05 -6.40
CA GLU A 81 2.69 -7.89 -6.58
C GLU A 81 2.60 -8.88 -5.42
N ILE A 82 1.42 -8.99 -4.84
CA ILE A 82 1.10 -9.91 -3.75
C ILE A 82 0.01 -10.86 -4.23
N GLU A 83 -0.17 -11.99 -3.52
CA GLU A 83 -1.06 -13.11 -3.91
C GLU A 83 -2.44 -12.68 -4.46
N LYS A 84 -3.03 -11.60 -3.93
CA LYS A 84 -4.34 -11.08 -4.36
C LYS A 84 -4.33 -9.60 -4.69
N GLY A 85 -3.19 -9.02 -5.07
CA GLY A 85 -3.15 -7.59 -5.36
C GLY A 85 -1.77 -6.98 -5.55
N LEU A 86 -1.67 -5.69 -5.22
CA LEU A 86 -0.44 -4.89 -5.39
C LEU A 86 -0.21 -4.06 -4.13
N SER A 87 1.06 -3.90 -3.77
CA SER A 87 1.49 -3.15 -2.58
C SER A 87 2.57 -2.16 -2.95
N TYR A 88 2.51 -0.97 -2.35
CA TYR A 88 3.56 0.05 -2.36
C TYR A 88 4.08 0.23 -0.95
N LEU A 89 5.40 0.34 -0.85
CA LEU A 89 6.11 0.68 0.38
C LEU A 89 6.61 2.12 0.29
N PHE A 90 6.36 2.89 1.33
CA PHE A 90 6.87 4.23 1.55
C PHE A 90 7.58 4.31 2.91
#